data_AF-A0A6M0ES20-F1
#
_entry.id   AF-A0A6M0ES20-F1
#
_cell.length_a   1.000
_cell.length_b   1.000
_cell.length_c   1.000
_cell.angle_alpha   90.00
_cell.angle_beta   90.00
_cell.angle_gamma   90.00
#
_symmetry.space_group_name_H-M   'P 1'
#
loop_
_entity.id
_entity.type
_entity.pdbx_description
1 polymer ?
#
loop_
_entity_poly.entity_id
_entity_poly.type
_entity_poly.pdbx_seq_one_letter_code
_entity_poly.pdbx_strand_id
1 'polypeptide(L)' 'MDFTNSVSYQKELIIKLQQLLKAEIEGKADSEHLEELSSAIESATEALNNLTQYFREN' A
#
# COMPACT_ATOMS: atom_id res chain seq x y z
N MET A 1 -18.70 1.43 7.59
CA MET A 1 -17.84 0.93 6.49
C MET A 1 -17.75 -0.58 6.68
N ASP A 2 -18.16 -1.39 5.71
CA ASP A 2 -18.05 -2.86 5.81
C ASP A 2 -16.58 -3.29 5.72
N PHE A 3 -16.17 -4.29 6.50
CA PHE A 3 -14.81 -4.84 6.53
C PHE A 3 -14.29 -5.14 5.13
N THR A 4 -15.13 -5.78 4.32
CA THR A 4 -14.84 -6.16 2.94
C THR A 4 -14.49 -4.96 2.07
N ASN A 5 -15.17 -3.83 2.26
CA ASN A 5 -14.93 -2.59 1.51
C ASN A 5 -13.63 -1.92 1.93
N SER A 6 -13.32 -1.89 3.23
CA SER A 6 -12.08 -1.32 3.77
C SER A 6 -10.85 -2.13 3.31
N VAL A 7 -10.93 -3.47 3.34
CA VAL A 7 -9.87 -4.36 2.85
C VAL A 7 -9.67 -4.22 1.34
N SER A 8 -10.76 -4.18 0.56
CA SER A 8 -10.68 -4.03 -0.89
C SER A 8 -10.03 -2.71 -1.28
N TYR A 9 -10.43 -1.60 -0.64
CA TYR A 9 -9.84 -0.29 -0.87
C TYR A 9 -8.34 -0.26 -0.58
N GLN A 10 -7.91 -0.81 0.57
CA GLN A 10 -6.49 -0.83 0.94
C GLN A 10 -5.66 -1.71 -0.01
N LYS A 11 -6.20 -2.84 -0.47
CA LYS A 11 -5.54 -3.68 -1.49
C LYS A 11 -5.36 -2.92 -2.81
N GLU A 12 -6.39 -2.22 -3.27
CA GLU A 12 -6.29 -1.41 -4.49
C GLU A 12 -5.25 -0.29 -4.36
N LEU A 13 -5.17 0.37 -3.20
CA LEU A 13 -4.17 1.40 -2.94
C LEU A 13 -2.75 0.82 -3.01
N ILE A 14 -2.48 -0.30 -2.34
CA ILE A 14 -1.17 -0.97 -2.37
C ILE A 14 -0.78 -1.33 -3.81
N ILE A 15 -1.71 -1.90 -4.59
CA ILE A 15 -1.46 -2.26 -6.00
C ILE A 15 -1.10 -1.01 -6.83
N LYS A 16 -1.84 0.10 -6.67
CA LYS A 16 -1.55 1.34 -7.38
C LYS A 16 -0.18 1.92 -7.02
N LEU A 17 0.19 1.89 -5.74
CA LEU A 17 1.51 2.33 -5.29
C LEU A 17 2.63 1.45 -5.86
N GLN A 18 2.44 0.13 -5.91
CA GLN A 18 3.41 -0.80 -6.53
C GLN A 18 3.56 -0.56 -8.04
N GLN A 19 2.45 -0.28 -8.74
CA GLN A 19 2.47 0.07 -10.16
C GLN A 19 3.22 1.38 -10.40
N LEU A 20 3.00 2.39 -9.55
CA LEU A 20 3.71 3.66 -9.62
C LEU A 20 5.20 3.48 -9.36
N LEU A 21 5.58 2.78 -8.30
CA LEU A 21 6.99 2.48 -8.00
C LEU A 21 7.68 1.79 -9.19
N LYS A 22 7.02 0.80 -9.81
CA LYS A 22 7.56 0.14 -11.00
C LYS A 22 7.79 1.12 -12.15
N ALA A 23 6.82 2.00 -12.43
CA ALA A 23 6.93 2.99 -13.50
C ALA A 23 8.06 4.00 -13.24
N GLU A 24 8.26 4.40 -11.98
CA GLU A 24 9.32 5.34 -11.57
C GLU A 24 10.72 4.73 -11.68
N ILE A 25 10.87 3.44 -11.32
CA ILE A 25 12.11 2.69 -11.53
C ILE A 25 12.44 2.61 -13.03
N GLU A 26 11.44 2.33 -13.88
CA GLU A 26 11.60 2.30 -15.35
C GLU A 26 11.92 3.70 -15.92
N GLY A 27 11.36 4.75 -15.32
CA GLY A 27 11.58 6.15 -15.66
C GLY A 27 12.91 6.74 -15.18
N LYS A 28 13.72 5.98 -14.44
CA LYS A 28 14.97 6.43 -13.79
C LYS A 28 14.74 7.59 -12.80
N ALA A 29 13.68 7.51 -12.01
CA ALA A 29 13.47 8.40 -10.88
C ALA A 29 14.69 8.41 -9.93
N ASP A 30 14.86 9.50 -9.21
CA ASP A 30 15.90 9.60 -8.18
C ASP A 30 15.59 8.68 -6.98
N SER A 31 16.63 8.40 -6.20
CA SER A 31 16.52 7.47 -5.05
C SER A 31 15.59 7.97 -3.95
N GLU A 32 15.43 9.29 -3.78
CA GLU A 32 14.60 9.87 -2.72
C GLU A 32 13.12 9.61 -3.00
N HIS A 33 12.67 9.84 -4.25
CA HIS A 33 11.31 9.52 -4.67
C HIS A 33 10.99 8.02 -4.57
N LEU A 34 11.96 7.16 -4.89
CA LEU A 34 11.80 5.70 -4.74
C LEU A 34 11.68 5.28 -3.27
N GLU A 35 12.43 5.91 -2.36
CA GLU A 35 12.33 5.69 -0.92
C GLU A 35 10.95 6.13 -0.38
N GLU A 36 10.47 7.31 -0.77
CA GLU A 36 9.14 7.80 -0.37
C GLU A 36 8.02 6.84 -0.78
N LEU A 37 8.04 6.38 -2.04
CA LEU A 37 7.06 5.42 -2.56
C LEU A 37 7.15 4.07 -1.84
N SER A 38 8.36 3.60 -1.52
CA SER A 38 8.56 2.36 -0.78
C SER A 38 7.99 2.47 0.64
N SER A 39 8.26 3.56 1.36
CA SER A 39 7.70 3.82 2.69
C SER A 39 6.17 3.94 2.68
N ALA A 40 5.59 4.54 1.63
CA ALA A 40 4.15 4.61 1.47
C ALA A 40 3.51 3.22 1.28
N ILE A 41 4.15 2.33 0.51
CA ILE A 41 3.72 0.94 0.33
C ILE A 41 3.77 0.17 1.66
N GLU A 42 4.85 0.32 2.42
CA GLU A 42 5.01 -0.33 3.73
C GLU A 42 3.91 0.11 4.70
N SER A 43 3.68 1.42 4.81
CA SER A 43 2.64 1.99 5.67
C SER A 43 1.23 1.50 5.30
N ALA A 44 0.92 1.44 3.99
CA ALA A 44 -0.36 0.93 3.52
C ALA A 44 -0.53 -0.58 3.79
N THR A 45 0.56 -1.34 3.69
CA THR A 45 0.57 -2.79 3.98
C THR A 45 0.38 -3.06 5.48
N GLU A 46 1.03 -2.29 6.34
CA GLU A 46 0.86 -2.38 7.79
C GLU A 46 -0.58 -2.04 8.21
N ALA A 47 -1.16 -0.97 7.63
CA ALA A 47 -2.55 -0.61 7.88
C ALA A 47 -3.53 -1.75 7.49
N LEU A 48 -3.27 -2.45 6.39
CA LEU A 48 -4.06 -3.61 5.95
C LEU A 48 -3.91 -4.80 6.89
N ASN A 49 -2.70 -5.07 7.37
CA ASN A 49 -2.48 -6.11 8.37
C ASN A 49 -3.23 -5.80 9.66
N ASN A 50 -3.12 -4.57 10.18
CA ASN A 50 -3.80 -4.15 11.41
C ASN A 50 -5.32 -4.22 11.28
N LEU A 51 -5.87 -3.77 10.14
CA LEU A 51 -7.30 -3.92 9.85
C LEU A 51 -7.71 -5.40 9.85
N THR A 52 -6.94 -6.25 9.18
CA THR A 52 -7.25 -7.68 9.08
C THR A 52 -7.17 -8.38 10.44
N GLN A 53 -6.21 -8.04 11.29
CA GLN A 53 -6.11 -8.60 12.65
C GLN A 53 -7.27 -8.13 13.53
N TYR A 54 -7.62 -6.84 13.50
CA TYR A 54 -8.74 -6.29 14.27
C TYR A 54 -10.03 -7.08 14.01
N PHE A 55 -10.37 -7.34 12.75
CA PHE A 55 -11.58 -8.10 12.41
C PHE A 55 -11.46 -9.62 12.62
N ARG A 56 -10.26 -10.16 12.86
CA ARG A 56 -10.07 -11.55 13.27
C ARG A 56 -10.29 -11.73 14.77
N GLU A 57 -9.96 -10.71 15.56
CA GLU A 57 -10.01 -10.73 17.02
C GLU A 57 -11.35 -10.22 17.61
N ASN A 58 -12.22 -9.64 16.78
CA ASN A 58 -13.56 -9.15 17.14
C ASN A 58 -14.66 -9.93 16.42
#